data_AF-A0A536K0F7-F1
#
_entry.id   AF-A0A536K0F7-F1
#
_cell.length_a   1.000
_cell.length_b   1.000
_cell.length_c   1.000
_cell.angle_alpha   90.00
_cell.angle_beta   90.00
_cell.angle_gamma   90.00
#
_symmetry.space_group_name_H-M   'P 1'
#
loop_
_entity.id
_entity.type
_entity.pdbx_description
1 polymer ?
#
loop_
_entity_poly.entity_id
_entity_poly.type
_entity_poly.pdbx_seq_one_letter_code
_entity_poly.pdbx_strand_id
1 'polypeptide(L)'
;MMSRWRRLILVVLPFAGVGLILALNGPSLGRVHPNQSKAAIIDAALHGYDATAFSRVEAKLMHRRDLQRAAKELGGGSPDESPDDLIWVVAVSGNYGISPSFGCCSVPSDYPGHNTWGLAIFVDMPGPPIAHEFEVSYHGDWPPFFDSLPDLAAG
;
A
#
# COMPACT_ATOMS: atom_id res chain seq x y z
N MET A 1 57.41 23.04 27.48
CA MET A 1 57.09 22.54 26.12
C MET A 1 55.89 21.60 26.23
N MET A 2 54.69 22.11 25.95
CA MET A 2 53.42 21.39 26.14
C MET A 2 53.13 20.48 24.94
N SER A 3 53.01 19.16 25.18
CA SER A 3 52.78 18.15 24.14
C SER A 3 51.31 17.72 24.08
N ARG A 4 50.58 18.31 23.14
CA ARG A 4 49.64 17.73 22.15
C ARG A 4 48.65 16.59 22.46
N TRP A 5 48.49 16.11 23.69
CA TRP A 5 47.67 14.91 23.98
C TRP A 5 46.35 15.19 24.72
N ARG A 6 45.99 16.45 24.94
CA ARG A 6 44.83 16.86 25.75
C ARG A 6 43.67 17.48 24.95
N ARG A 7 43.65 17.30 23.62
CA ARG A 7 42.63 17.89 22.73
C ARG A 7 41.70 16.88 22.05
N LEU A 8 41.74 15.61 22.44
CA LEU A 8 40.93 14.54 21.85
C LEU A 8 39.69 14.15 22.68
N ILE A 9 39.26 14.99 23.64
CA ILE A 9 38.09 14.74 24.49
C ILE A 9 36.89 15.66 24.13
N LEU A 10 37.02 16.56 23.15
CA LEU A 10 36.01 17.61 22.91
C LEU A 10 35.40 17.64 21.50
N VAL A 11 35.30 16.50 20.81
CA VAL A 11 34.60 16.43 19.51
C VAL A 11 33.74 15.16 19.37
N VAL A 12 32.99 14.78 20.41
CA VAL A 12 32.00 13.67 20.32
C VAL A 12 30.59 14.12 20.77
N LEU A 13 30.36 15.43 20.87
CA LEU A 13 29.14 16.00 21.45
C LEU A 13 28.41 17.02 20.55
N PRO A 14 28.14 16.71 19.26
CA PRO A 14 26.88 17.21 18.69
C PRO A 14 26.01 16.15 18.02
N PHE A 15 26.52 14.95 17.73
CA PHE A 15 25.75 13.95 16.97
C PHE A 15 24.75 13.15 17.81
N ALA A 16 24.94 13.06 19.13
CA ALA A 16 23.96 12.42 20.01
C ALA A 16 22.66 13.23 20.14
N GLY A 17 22.71 14.55 19.95
CA GLY A 17 21.52 15.41 20.03
C GLY A 17 20.61 15.28 18.80
N VAL A 18 21.18 15.21 17.60
CA VAL A 18 20.39 15.12 16.36
C VAL A 18 19.70 13.74 16.24
N GLY A 19 20.37 12.66 16.63
CA GLY A 19 19.75 11.32 16.66
C GLY A 19 18.61 11.21 17.68
N LEU A 20 18.75 11.87 18.84
CA LEU A 20 17.73 11.87 19.89
C LEU A 20 16.51 12.73 19.51
N ILE A 21 16.73 13.85 18.80
CA ILE A 21 15.63 14.69 18.30
C ILE A 21 14.87 14.01 17.15
N LEU A 22 15.52 13.22 16.28
CA LEU A 22 14.85 12.38 15.29
C LEU A 22 14.08 11.20 15.91
N ALA A 23 14.53 10.66 17.04
CA ALA A 23 13.78 9.63 17.76
C ALA A 23 12.57 10.19 18.53
N LEU A 24 12.62 11.47 18.93
CA LEU A 24 11.54 12.15 19.66
C LEU A 24 10.56 12.92 18.73
N ASN A 25 10.98 13.24 17.50
CA ASN A 25 10.15 13.87 16.46
C ASN A 25 9.96 12.96 15.24
N GLY A 26 10.28 11.67 15.36
CA GLY A 26 9.64 10.69 14.50
C GLY A 26 8.14 10.90 14.70
N PRO A 27 7.33 11.05 13.64
CA PRO A 27 5.89 11.11 13.82
C PRO A 27 5.58 9.94 14.74
N SER A 28 5.03 10.24 15.91
CA SER A 28 4.34 9.24 16.71
C SER A 28 3.29 8.70 15.74
N LEU A 29 3.66 7.65 15.02
CA LEU A 29 2.81 6.75 14.28
C LEU A 29 1.94 6.18 15.39
N GLY A 30 0.91 6.96 15.76
CA GLY A 30 -0.09 6.52 16.71
C GLY A 30 -0.50 5.16 16.18
N ARG A 31 -0.32 4.11 16.99
CA ARG A 31 -0.64 2.75 16.58
C ARG A 31 -2.06 2.79 16.01
N VAL A 32 -2.13 2.66 14.70
CA VAL A 32 -3.41 2.55 14.02
C VAL A 32 -3.87 1.14 14.34
N HIS A 33 -5.00 1.04 15.02
CA HIS A 33 -5.60 -0.26 15.31
C HIS A 33 -6.61 -0.52 14.21
N PRO A 34 -6.29 -1.37 13.21
CA PRO A 34 -7.27 -1.68 12.19
C PRO A 34 -8.45 -2.42 12.80
N ASN A 35 -9.64 -2.12 12.30
CA ASN A 35 -10.86 -2.83 12.64
C ASN A 35 -10.83 -4.27 12.08
N GLN A 36 -10.09 -4.47 10.99
CA GLN A 36 -10.02 -5.74 10.27
C GLN A 36 -8.59 -6.29 10.24
N SER A 37 -8.43 -7.60 10.31
CA SER A 37 -7.10 -8.22 10.21
C SER A 37 -6.65 -8.32 8.75
N LYS A 38 -5.33 -8.21 8.50
CA LYS A 38 -4.74 -8.41 7.16
C LYS A 38 -5.19 -9.73 6.52
N ALA A 39 -5.24 -10.81 7.29
CA ALA A 39 -5.67 -12.11 6.82
C ALA A 39 -7.16 -12.14 6.40
N ALA A 40 -8.04 -11.49 7.17
CA ALA A 40 -9.47 -11.41 6.83
C ALA A 40 -9.70 -10.58 5.56
N ILE A 41 -8.91 -9.52 5.34
CA ILE A 41 -8.99 -8.70 4.13
C ILE A 41 -8.52 -9.49 2.90
N ILE A 42 -7.40 -10.21 3.02
CA ILE A 42 -6.92 -11.07 1.93
C ILE A 42 -7.94 -12.16 1.62
N ASP A 43 -8.47 -12.85 2.63
CA ASP A 43 -9.50 -13.88 2.45
C ASP A 43 -10.73 -13.34 1.73
N ALA A 44 -11.21 -12.16 2.12
CA ALA A 44 -12.34 -11.49 1.48
C ALA A 44 -12.04 -11.06 0.05
N ALA A 45 -10.84 -10.55 -0.24
CA ALA A 45 -10.43 -10.13 -1.57
C ALA A 45 -10.32 -11.30 -2.56
N LEU A 46 -9.88 -12.47 -2.07
CA LEU A 46 -9.70 -13.66 -2.88
C LEU A 46 -10.93 -14.59 -2.86
N HIS A 47 -12.00 -14.22 -2.15
CA HIS A 47 -13.18 -15.05 -2.00
C HIS A 47 -13.79 -15.39 -3.38
N GLY A 48 -13.94 -16.68 -3.66
CA GLY A 48 -14.49 -17.17 -4.92
C GLY A 48 -13.46 -17.38 -6.04
N TYR A 49 -12.19 -17.04 -5.83
CA TYR A 49 -11.10 -17.35 -6.76
C TYR A 49 -10.35 -18.63 -6.37
N ASP A 50 -9.71 -19.25 -7.36
CA ASP A 50 -8.74 -20.32 -7.11
C ASP A 50 -7.45 -19.70 -6.53
N ALA A 51 -7.00 -20.22 -5.38
CA ALA A 51 -5.78 -19.73 -4.73
C ALA A 51 -4.52 -19.87 -5.62
N THR A 52 -4.52 -20.82 -6.55
CA THR A 52 -3.41 -21.03 -7.51
C THR A 52 -3.39 -20.02 -8.65
N ALA A 53 -4.46 -19.24 -8.81
CA ALA A 53 -4.56 -18.21 -9.84
C ALA A 53 -3.64 -17.00 -9.56
N PHE A 54 -3.22 -16.81 -8.32
CA PHE A 54 -2.40 -15.67 -7.90
C PHE A 54 -0.95 -16.09 -7.69
N SER A 55 -0.02 -15.39 -8.32
CA SER A 55 1.42 -15.56 -8.12
C SER A 55 1.97 -14.71 -6.97
N ARG A 56 1.33 -13.57 -6.70
CA ARG A 56 1.64 -12.68 -5.58
C ARG A 56 0.37 -12.06 -5.04
N VAL A 57 0.27 -12.00 -3.71
CA VAL A 57 -0.80 -11.30 -2.98
C VAL A 57 -0.17 -10.54 -1.83
N GLU A 58 -0.51 -9.27 -1.69
CA GLU A 58 -0.04 -8.44 -0.59
C GLU A 58 -1.13 -7.44 -0.19
N ALA A 59 -1.26 -7.18 1.11
CA ALA A 59 -2.20 -6.22 1.64
C ALA A 59 -1.49 -5.23 2.56
N LYS A 60 -1.82 -3.95 2.41
CA LYS A 60 -1.28 -2.86 3.22
C LYS A 60 -2.40 -1.97 3.75
N LEU A 61 -2.24 -1.53 4.99
CA LEU A 61 -3.13 -0.55 5.62
C LEU A 61 -2.55 0.85 5.43
N MET A 62 -3.34 1.80 4.94
CA MET A 62 -2.87 3.18 4.72
C MET A 62 -4.03 4.18 4.76
N HIS A 63 -3.72 5.48 4.75
CA HIS A 63 -4.75 6.47 4.45
C HIS A 63 -4.99 6.55 2.95
N ARG A 64 -6.23 6.81 2.53
CA ARG A 64 -6.61 6.95 1.11
C ARG A 64 -5.75 7.98 0.37
N ARG A 65 -5.38 9.09 1.01
CA ARG A 65 -4.48 10.11 0.46
C ARG A 65 -3.10 9.58 0.03
N ASP A 66 -2.60 8.53 0.68
CA ASP A 66 -1.30 7.95 0.36
C ASP A 66 -1.38 7.17 -0.95
N LEU A 67 -2.47 6.42 -1.14
CA LEU A 67 -2.79 5.76 -2.41
C LEU A 67 -3.01 6.79 -3.53
N GLN A 68 -3.84 7.82 -3.30
CA GLN A 68 -4.12 8.88 -4.28
C GLN A 68 -2.85 9.63 -4.72
N ARG A 69 -1.90 9.83 -3.80
CA ARG A 69 -0.61 10.46 -4.12
C ARG A 69 0.26 9.57 -5.01
N ALA A 70 0.29 8.28 -4.73
CA ALA A 70 1.12 7.31 -5.44
C ALA A 70 0.54 6.91 -6.80
N ALA A 71 -0.79 6.91 -6.92
CA ALA A 71 -1.52 6.44 -8.09
C ALA A 71 -2.63 7.44 -8.46
N LYS A 72 -2.23 8.61 -8.99
CA LYS A 72 -3.14 9.71 -9.35
C LYS A 72 -4.25 9.29 -10.32
N GLU A 73 -3.97 8.31 -11.17
CA GLU A 73 -4.91 7.79 -12.17
C GLU A 73 -6.02 6.93 -11.55
N LEU A 74 -5.78 6.36 -10.36
CA LEU A 74 -6.80 5.64 -9.58
C LEU A 74 -7.68 6.59 -8.75
N GLY A 75 -7.41 7.90 -8.81
CA GLY A 75 -8.02 8.94 -7.98
C GLY A 75 -9.45 9.34 -8.38
N GLY A 76 -10.24 8.40 -8.90
CA GLY A 76 -11.64 8.59 -9.30
C GLY A 76 -12.64 8.26 -8.18
N GLY A 77 -12.27 8.51 -6.93
CA GLY A 77 -13.09 8.20 -5.77
C GLY A 77 -14.47 8.85 -5.83
N SER A 78 -15.48 8.18 -5.27
CA SER A 78 -16.81 8.75 -5.08
C SER A 78 -16.69 10.07 -4.29
N PRO A 79 -17.50 11.12 -4.58
CA PRO A 79 -17.45 12.38 -3.84
C PRO A 79 -17.68 12.26 -2.32
N ASP A 80 -18.15 11.10 -1.85
CA ASP A 80 -18.35 10.78 -0.43
C ASP A 80 -17.09 10.18 0.26
N GLU A 81 -16.02 9.88 -0.49
CA GLU A 81 -14.79 9.30 0.07
C GLU A 81 -13.86 10.36 0.67
N SER A 82 -13.43 10.15 1.91
CA SER A 82 -12.51 11.06 2.59
C SER A 82 -11.05 10.67 2.31
N PRO A 83 -10.15 11.63 2.00
CA PRO A 83 -8.72 11.36 1.87
C PRO A 83 -8.08 10.79 3.15
N ASP A 84 -8.70 11.01 4.30
CA ASP A 84 -8.22 10.53 5.59
C ASP A 84 -8.78 9.14 5.96
N ASP A 85 -9.67 8.56 5.14
CA ASP A 85 -10.19 7.22 5.34
C ASP A 85 -9.05 6.22 5.44
N LEU A 86 -9.13 5.37 6.46
CA LEU A 86 -8.22 4.26 6.63
C LEU A 86 -8.70 3.13 5.70
N ILE A 87 -7.81 2.70 4.81
CA ILE A 87 -8.13 1.71 3.79
C ILE A 87 -7.14 0.56 3.81
N TRP A 88 -7.65 -0.63 3.52
CA TRP A 88 -6.85 -1.76 3.11
C TRP A 88 -6.77 -1.79 1.59
N VAL A 89 -5.56 -1.84 1.07
CA VAL A 89 -5.31 -2.05 -0.36
C VAL A 89 -4.70 -3.43 -0.52
N VAL A 90 -5.43 -4.34 -1.18
CA VAL A 90 -4.95 -5.67 -1.52
C VAL A 90 -4.49 -5.65 -2.98
N ALA A 91 -3.19 -5.83 -3.21
CA ALA A 91 -2.65 -6.05 -4.54
C ALA A 91 -2.51 -7.53 -4.83
N VAL A 92 -2.89 -7.90 -6.05
CA VAL A 92 -2.75 -9.25 -6.57
C VAL A 92 -2.04 -9.21 -7.92
N SER A 93 -1.31 -10.27 -8.24
CA SER A 93 -0.91 -10.57 -9.60
C SER A 93 -1.08 -12.05 -9.92
N GLY A 94 -1.20 -12.34 -11.21
CA GLY A 94 -1.44 -13.69 -11.71
C GLY A 94 -2.52 -13.72 -12.77
N ASN A 95 -3.10 -14.90 -12.99
CA ASN A 95 -4.12 -15.14 -13.99
C ASN A 95 -5.42 -15.59 -13.32
N TYR A 96 -6.14 -14.62 -12.77
CA TYR A 96 -7.34 -14.82 -11.94
C TYR A 96 -8.65 -14.47 -12.66
N GLY A 97 -8.62 -14.42 -14.00
CA GLY A 97 -9.84 -14.48 -14.81
C GLY A 97 -10.72 -13.23 -14.83
N ILE A 98 -10.33 -12.13 -14.19
CA ILE A 98 -10.97 -10.84 -14.48
C ILE A 98 -10.42 -10.39 -15.84
N SER A 99 -11.23 -10.47 -16.88
CA SER A 99 -10.96 -9.75 -18.13
C SER A 99 -11.58 -8.35 -18.04
N PRO A 100 -10.91 -7.28 -18.48
CA PRO A 100 -11.57 -5.99 -18.63
C PRO A 100 -12.79 -6.14 -19.53
N SER A 101 -13.90 -5.54 -19.13
CA SER A 101 -14.98 -5.29 -20.07
C SER A 101 -14.53 -4.17 -21.00
N PHE A 102 -14.05 -4.51 -22.20
CA PHE A 102 -13.72 -3.50 -23.22
C PHE A 102 -14.96 -2.79 -23.80
N GLY A 103 -16.17 -3.21 -23.39
CA GLY A 103 -17.43 -2.54 -23.74
C GLY A 103 -17.65 -2.48 -25.25
N CYS A 104 -17.83 -1.26 -25.78
CA CYS A 104 -18.01 -0.97 -27.20
C CYS A 104 -16.69 -0.83 -27.99
N CYS A 105 -15.54 -0.91 -27.32
CA CYS A 105 -14.23 -0.74 -27.92
C CYS A 105 -13.65 -2.08 -28.39
N SER A 106 -12.85 -2.02 -29.45
CA SER A 106 -12.06 -3.18 -29.88
C SER A 106 -11.04 -3.53 -28.80
N VAL A 107 -10.88 -4.83 -28.56
CA VAL A 107 -9.82 -5.36 -27.70
C VAL A 107 -8.47 -4.87 -28.24
N PRO A 108 -7.62 -4.22 -27.42
CA PRO A 108 -6.28 -3.81 -27.81
C PRO A 108 -5.48 -4.99 -28.39
N SER A 109 -4.70 -4.75 -29.44
CA SER A 109 -3.97 -5.84 -30.12
C SER A 109 -2.87 -6.49 -29.26
N ASP A 110 -2.47 -5.82 -28.19
CA ASP A 110 -1.48 -6.26 -27.20
C ASP A 110 -2.12 -6.89 -25.94
N TYR A 111 -3.45 -7.02 -25.88
CA TYR A 111 -4.12 -7.63 -24.75
C TYR A 111 -3.87 -9.14 -24.69
N PRO A 112 -3.26 -9.68 -23.62
CA PRO A 112 -2.89 -11.10 -23.52
C PRO A 112 -4.07 -12.02 -23.17
N GLY A 113 -5.31 -11.53 -23.20
CA GLY A 113 -6.51 -12.29 -22.86
C GLY A 113 -6.84 -12.32 -21.36
N HIS A 114 -6.05 -11.66 -20.51
CA HIS A 114 -6.26 -11.59 -19.07
C HIS A 114 -5.65 -10.32 -18.46
N ASN A 115 -6.13 -9.90 -17.29
CA ASN A 115 -5.41 -8.95 -16.44
C ASN A 115 -4.20 -9.62 -15.80
N THR A 116 -3.13 -8.85 -15.61
CA THR A 116 -1.86 -9.32 -15.04
C THR A 116 -1.73 -8.94 -13.57
N TRP A 117 -2.35 -7.83 -13.16
CA TRP A 117 -2.48 -7.44 -11.76
C TRP A 117 -3.77 -6.66 -11.49
N GLY A 118 -4.15 -6.60 -10.21
CA GLY A 118 -5.31 -5.85 -9.76
C GLY A 118 -5.20 -5.41 -8.30
N LEU A 119 -6.06 -4.48 -7.93
CA LEU A 119 -6.25 -4.00 -6.57
C LEU A 119 -7.69 -4.21 -6.15
N ALA A 120 -7.89 -4.61 -4.90
CA ALA A 120 -9.16 -4.50 -4.20
C ALA A 120 -8.97 -3.55 -3.02
N ILE A 121 -9.85 -2.55 -2.90
CA ILE A 121 -9.79 -1.53 -1.85
C ILE A 121 -10.97 -1.72 -0.91
N PHE A 122 -10.67 -1.78 0.38
CA PHE A 122 -11.64 -1.91 1.46
C PHE A 122 -11.49 -0.71 2.40
N VAL A 123 -12.59 -0.13 2.83
CA VAL A 123 -12.57 0.84 3.93
C VAL A 123 -12.48 0.06 5.24
N ASP A 124 -11.51 0.40 6.10
CA ASP A 124 -11.34 -0.24 7.40
C ASP A 124 -12.44 0.25 8.35
N MET A 125 -13.54 -0.48 8.40
CA MET A 125 -14.68 -0.21 9.27
C MET A 125 -15.06 -1.45 10.08
N PRO A 126 -15.73 -1.29 11.23
CA PRO A 126 -16.27 -2.41 11.99
C PRO A 126 -17.24 -3.26 11.14
N GLY A 127 -17.08 -4.59 11.22
CA GLY A 127 -17.93 -5.54 10.53
C GLY A 127 -17.20 -6.33 9.43
N PRO A 128 -17.95 -7.11 8.62
CA PRO A 128 -17.37 -7.89 7.53
C PRO A 128 -16.67 -7.00 6.49
N PRO A 129 -15.51 -7.41 5.95
CA PRO A 129 -14.84 -6.70 4.88
C PRO A 129 -15.68 -6.71 3.60
N ILE A 130 -15.88 -5.53 3.02
CA ILE A 130 -16.58 -5.33 1.75
C ILE A 130 -15.64 -4.56 0.83
N ALA A 131 -15.35 -5.13 -0.34
CA ALA A 131 -14.57 -4.45 -1.36
C ALA A 131 -15.45 -3.35 -1.99
N HIS A 132 -14.94 -2.12 -2.00
CA HIS A 132 -15.64 -0.96 -2.54
C HIS A 132 -15.18 -0.62 -3.94
N GLU A 133 -13.89 -0.80 -4.21
CA GLU A 133 -13.27 -0.43 -5.47
C GLU A 133 -12.37 -1.55 -5.96
N PHE A 134 -12.34 -1.72 -7.28
CA PHE A 134 -11.48 -2.67 -7.96
C PHE A 134 -10.77 -1.96 -9.10
N GLU A 135 -9.45 -2.09 -9.13
CA GLU A 135 -8.60 -1.55 -10.18
C GLU A 135 -7.84 -2.69 -10.83
N VAL A 136 -7.68 -2.66 -12.15
CA VAL A 136 -7.04 -3.75 -12.88
C VAL A 136 -6.19 -3.22 -14.01
N SER A 137 -5.15 -4.00 -14.36
CA SER A 137 -4.34 -3.75 -15.53
C SER A 137 -3.90 -5.06 -16.15
N TYR A 138 -3.62 -5.01 -17.45
CA TYR A 138 -2.95 -6.07 -18.21
C TYR A 138 -1.52 -5.70 -18.61
N HIS A 139 -1.01 -4.57 -18.09
CA HIS A 139 0.35 -4.08 -18.34
C HIS A 139 1.25 -4.27 -17.11
N GLY A 140 2.34 -5.02 -17.30
CA GLY A 140 3.30 -5.38 -16.24
C GLY A 140 2.77 -6.45 -15.29
N ASP A 141 3.61 -6.96 -14.39
CA ASP A 141 3.26 -8.10 -13.52
C ASP A 141 2.84 -7.69 -12.10
N TRP A 142 2.94 -6.41 -11.75
CA TRP A 142 2.65 -5.89 -10.41
C TRP A 142 2.33 -4.39 -10.50
N PRO A 143 1.49 -3.82 -9.61
CA PRO A 143 1.25 -2.39 -9.60
C PRO A 143 2.55 -1.65 -9.23
N PRO A 144 3.10 -0.80 -10.11
CA PRO A 144 4.48 -0.29 -9.98
C PRO A 144 4.69 0.65 -8.79
N PHE A 145 3.61 1.18 -8.22
CA PHE A 145 3.62 2.06 -7.06
C PHE A 145 3.45 1.32 -5.72
N PHE A 146 2.96 0.07 -5.74
CA PHE A 146 2.45 -0.59 -4.53
C PHE A 146 3.52 -0.81 -3.47
N ASP A 147 4.73 -1.21 -3.88
CA ASP A 147 5.82 -1.50 -2.95
C ASP A 147 6.27 -0.24 -2.18
N SER A 148 6.06 0.94 -2.75
CA SER A 148 6.38 2.24 -2.12
C SER A 148 5.32 2.75 -1.14
N LEU A 149 4.14 2.14 -1.12
CA LEU A 149 3.04 2.54 -0.22
C LEU A 149 3.37 2.21 1.24
N PRO A 150 2.93 3.05 2.20
CA PRO A 150 3.06 2.76 3.61
C PRO A 150 2.23 1.53 4.00
N ASP A 151 2.64 0.84 5.07
CA ASP A 151 1.84 -0.20 5.72
C ASP A 151 1.74 0.09 7.22
N LEU A 152 0.63 0.71 7.61
CA LEU A 152 0.33 1.08 8.98
C LEU A 152 0.04 -0.14 9.87
N ALA A 153 -0.17 -1.32 9.29
CA ALA A 153 -0.39 -2.57 10.02
C ALA A 153 0.90 -3.35 10.31
N ALA A 154 2.06 -2.91 9.80
CA ALA A 154 3.36 -3.57 9.99
C ALA A 154 4.13 -3.10 11.23
N GLY A 155 3.58 -2.17 12.02
CA GLY A 155 4.22 -1.51 13.17
C GLY A 155 3.82 -2.03 14.55
#